data_AF-A0AAN9BC38-F1
#
_entry.id   AF-A0AAN9BC38-F1
#
_cell.length_a   1.000
_cell.length_b   1.000
_cell.length_c   1.000
_cell.angle_alpha   90.00
_cell.angle_beta   90.00
_cell.angle_gamma   90.00
#
_symmetry.space_group_name_H-M   'P 1'
#
loop_
_entity.id
_entity.type
_entity.pdbx_description
1 polymer ?
#
loop_
_entity_poly.entity_id
_entity_poly.type
_entity_poly.pdbx_seq_one_letter_code
_entity_poly.pdbx_strand_id
1 'polypeptide(L)'
;MSTADKPIKKSGSLAFEVILKPASNNSPLRPVSPPKSSRISLSEEDIKLKLQKAEERRQSLEAQRLEQLAKEREKAQEVLAKAAQESLQFSKATQEKLRRSMEANKENREAQIKALQERLREHSLKVQETCKQSDKMEAEYQEKINSKISQKFEVYEENRQTKLQSMRKRLRDHANHIQEVCQASENMGKVCEEKLVSKMENALRNREEQLKALQERLLEHERRIEEVQKKKGMKQEENEMGDA
;
A
#
# COMPACT_ATOMS: atom_id res chain seq x y z
N MET A 1 88.46 121.81 -62.89
CA MET A 1 87.39 122.83 -62.79
C MET A 1 86.30 122.28 -61.87
N SER A 2 85.88 123.11 -60.92
CA SER A 2 84.88 122.80 -59.87
C SER A 2 83.47 122.77 -60.46
N THR A 3 82.67 121.77 -60.09
CA THR A 3 81.19 121.86 -60.07
C THR A 3 80.69 121.27 -58.76
N ALA A 4 80.67 122.09 -57.71
CA ALA A 4 80.02 121.77 -56.45
C ALA A 4 78.50 121.67 -56.66
N ASP A 5 77.90 120.53 -56.27
CA ASP A 5 76.45 120.33 -56.26
C ASP A 5 75.81 121.23 -55.17
N LYS A 6 74.71 121.90 -55.50
CA LYS A 6 74.14 122.95 -54.63
C LYS A 6 73.45 122.32 -53.40
N PRO A 7 73.66 122.84 -52.17
CA PRO A 7 73.05 122.27 -50.98
C PRO A 7 71.52 122.42 -50.98
N ILE A 8 70.83 121.32 -50.72
CA ILE A 8 69.36 121.24 -50.59
C ILE A 8 68.95 121.90 -49.26
N LYS A 9 68.31 123.06 -49.32
CA LYS A 9 67.79 123.73 -48.12
C LYS A 9 66.50 123.06 -47.64
N LYS A 10 66.52 122.45 -46.46
CA LYS A 10 65.32 122.07 -45.70
C LYS A 10 65.18 123.03 -44.51
N SER A 11 63.93 123.42 -44.20
CA SER A 11 63.63 124.39 -43.13
C SER A 11 64.19 123.92 -41.78
N GLY A 12 65.21 124.63 -41.27
CA GLY A 12 65.76 124.45 -39.92
C GLY A 12 67.20 123.91 -39.82
N SER A 13 67.80 123.36 -40.88
CA SER A 13 69.21 122.93 -40.85
C SER A 13 69.83 122.80 -42.25
N LEU A 14 71.13 123.12 -42.35
CA LEU A 14 71.93 122.92 -43.57
C LEU A 14 72.66 121.57 -43.48
N ALA A 15 72.34 120.66 -44.39
CA ALA A 15 73.10 119.44 -44.61
C ALA A 15 73.90 119.60 -45.91
N PHE A 16 75.20 119.36 -45.85
CA PHE A 16 76.08 119.32 -47.00
C PHE A 16 76.96 118.07 -46.92
N GLU A 17 77.16 117.42 -48.05
CA GLU A 17 78.03 116.25 -48.15
C GLU A 17 79.47 116.74 -48.35
N VAL A 18 80.34 116.47 -47.37
CA VAL A 18 81.76 116.82 -47.45
C VAL A 18 82.55 115.60 -47.85
N ILE A 19 83.01 115.58 -49.09
CA ILE A 19 83.89 114.53 -49.60
C ILE A 19 85.34 115.06 -49.56
N LEU A 20 86.07 114.73 -48.49
CA LEU A 20 87.48 115.13 -48.34
C LEU A 20 88.43 114.34 -49.27
N LYS A 21 88.02 113.12 -49.67
CA LYS A 21 88.69 112.26 -50.64
C LYS A 21 87.63 111.37 -51.31
N PRO A 22 87.60 111.24 -52.65
CA PRO A 22 86.63 110.37 -53.32
C PRO A 22 86.85 108.91 -52.88
N ALA A 23 85.77 108.14 -52.81
CA ALA A 23 85.82 106.74 -52.42
C ALA A 23 86.81 105.98 -53.32
N SER A 24 87.79 105.30 -52.70
CA SER A 24 88.67 104.37 -53.41
C SER A 24 87.81 103.26 -54.03
N ASN A 25 88.10 102.86 -55.28
CA ASN A 25 87.33 101.89 -56.07
C ASN A 25 87.18 100.48 -55.43
N ASN A 26 87.74 100.26 -54.23
CA ASN A 26 87.62 99.00 -53.48
C ASN A 26 86.54 99.11 -52.40
N SER A 27 85.27 99.28 -52.79
CA SER A 27 84.15 99.05 -51.85
C SER A 27 83.98 97.53 -51.66
N PRO A 28 83.86 97.01 -50.42
CA PRO A 28 83.59 95.59 -50.21
C PRO A 28 82.26 95.20 -50.88
N LEU A 29 82.29 94.17 -51.73
CA LEU A 29 81.10 93.56 -52.32
C LEU A 29 80.13 93.22 -51.19
N ARG A 30 78.93 93.82 -51.20
CA ARG A 30 77.85 93.39 -50.31
C ARG A 30 77.64 91.89 -50.49
N PRO A 31 77.43 91.12 -49.40
CA PRO A 31 77.09 89.72 -49.53
C PRO A 31 75.91 89.58 -50.47
N VAL A 32 76.02 88.65 -51.43
CA VAL A 32 74.99 88.36 -52.40
C VAL A 32 73.71 88.04 -51.62
N SER A 33 72.76 88.97 -51.67
CA SER A 33 71.44 88.77 -51.10
C SER A 33 70.84 87.54 -51.78
N PRO A 34 70.03 86.71 -51.08
CA PRO A 34 69.36 85.58 -51.71
C PRO A 34 68.76 86.02 -53.05
N PRO A 35 68.99 85.27 -54.14
CA PRO A 35 68.58 85.70 -55.47
C PRO A 35 67.07 86.00 -55.43
N LYS A 36 66.68 87.18 -55.94
CA LYS A 36 65.27 87.58 -56.11
C LYS A 36 64.54 86.70 -57.15
N SER A 37 65.07 85.53 -57.46
CA SER A 37 64.45 84.51 -58.29
C SER A 37 63.29 83.91 -57.49
N SER A 38 62.11 84.33 -57.89
CA SER A 38 60.83 83.98 -57.30
C SER A 38 60.55 84.77 -56.00
N ARG A 39 60.13 86.03 -56.20
CA ARG A 39 58.88 86.46 -55.55
C ARG A 39 57.79 85.48 -56.01
N ILE A 40 57.79 84.25 -55.49
CA ILE A 40 56.54 83.54 -55.27
C ILE A 40 55.90 84.42 -54.22
N SER A 41 55.18 85.44 -54.66
CA SER A 41 54.12 86.03 -53.85
C SER A 41 53.31 84.82 -53.42
N LEU A 42 53.48 84.39 -52.17
CA LEU A 42 52.69 83.31 -51.59
C LEU A 42 51.25 83.61 -52.02
N SER A 43 50.69 82.75 -52.87
CA SER A 43 49.33 82.96 -53.36
C SER A 43 48.43 83.00 -52.14
N GLU A 44 47.34 83.76 -52.20
CA GLU A 44 46.36 83.76 -51.12
C GLU A 44 45.92 82.33 -50.76
N GLU A 45 45.88 81.45 -51.77
CA GLU A 45 45.63 80.01 -51.65
C GLU A 45 46.74 79.27 -50.87
N ASP A 46 48.02 79.54 -51.14
CA ASP A 46 49.15 78.92 -50.43
C ASP A 46 49.20 79.32 -48.95
N ILE A 47 48.81 80.57 -48.64
CA ILE A 47 48.72 81.08 -47.27
C ILE A 47 47.56 80.39 -46.53
N LYS A 48 46.37 80.33 -47.18
CA LYS A 48 45.20 79.62 -46.63
C LYS A 48 45.51 78.15 -46.37
N LEU A 49 46.17 77.47 -47.31
CA LEU A 49 46.54 76.06 -47.18
C LEU A 49 47.50 75.83 -45.99
N LYS A 50 48.50 76.71 -45.79
CA LYS A 50 49.40 76.62 -44.63
C LYS A 50 48.68 76.85 -43.31
N LEU A 51 47.72 77.78 -43.26
CA LEU A 51 46.89 78.04 -42.08
C LEU A 51 45.95 76.86 -41.78
N GLN A 52 45.27 76.33 -42.79
CA GLN A 52 44.42 75.14 -42.67
C GLN A 52 45.22 73.95 -42.15
N LYS A 53 46.41 73.67 -42.70
CA LYS A 53 47.28 72.58 -42.23
C LYS A 53 47.76 72.77 -40.79
N ALA A 54 47.93 74.02 -40.34
CA ALA A 54 48.25 74.31 -38.93
C ALA A 54 47.04 74.11 -38.01
N GLU A 55 45.84 74.46 -38.48
CA GLU A 55 44.58 74.24 -37.78
C GLU A 55 44.22 72.76 -37.68
N GLU A 56 44.33 71.98 -38.76
CA GLU A 56 44.16 70.52 -38.75
C GLU A 56 45.14 69.85 -37.77
N ARG A 57 46.40 70.30 -37.72
CA ARG A 57 47.37 69.80 -36.74
C ARG A 57 46.96 70.13 -35.30
N ARG A 58 46.44 71.33 -35.06
CA ARG A 58 45.90 71.74 -33.75
C ARG A 58 44.73 70.86 -33.35
N GLN A 59 43.75 70.68 -34.25
CA GLN A 59 42.57 69.85 -34.03
C GLN A 59 42.93 68.37 -33.83
N SER A 60 43.88 67.83 -34.60
CA SER A 60 44.34 66.45 -34.46
C SER A 60 45.00 66.20 -33.10
N LEU A 61 45.86 67.12 -32.64
CA LEU A 61 46.48 67.04 -31.31
C LEU A 61 45.44 67.17 -30.18
N GLU A 62 44.45 68.03 -30.36
CA GLU A 62 43.34 68.18 -29.42
C GLU A 62 42.47 66.92 -29.37
N ALA A 63 42.10 66.35 -30.52
CA ALA A 63 41.36 65.10 -30.61
C ALA A 63 42.12 63.94 -29.95
N GLN A 64 43.43 63.82 -30.19
CA GLN A 64 44.27 62.79 -29.56
C GLN A 64 44.30 62.95 -28.03
N ARG A 65 44.38 64.17 -27.51
CA ARG A 65 44.31 64.44 -26.06
C ARG A 65 42.94 64.08 -25.49
N LEU A 66 41.86 64.44 -26.18
CA LEU A 66 40.50 64.09 -25.77
C LEU A 66 40.27 62.57 -25.77
N GLU A 67 40.80 61.86 -26.76
CA GLU A 67 40.73 60.39 -26.83
C GLU A 67 41.50 59.74 -25.67
N GLN A 68 42.68 60.25 -25.32
CA GLN A 68 43.44 59.76 -24.15
C GLN A 68 42.66 59.99 -22.85
N LEU A 69 42.09 61.19 -22.65
CA LEU A 69 41.27 61.50 -21.49
C LEU A 69 40.00 60.64 -21.43
N ALA A 70 39.38 60.34 -22.58
CA ALA A 70 38.22 59.45 -22.66
C ALA A 70 38.60 58.02 -22.26
N LYS A 71 39.73 57.49 -22.75
CA LYS A 71 40.24 56.16 -22.37
C LYS A 71 40.58 56.07 -20.89
N GLU A 72 41.15 57.12 -20.29
CA GLU A 72 41.41 57.16 -18.85
C GLU A 72 40.11 57.16 -18.03
N ARG A 73 39.09 57.90 -18.47
CA ARG A 73 37.76 57.90 -17.84
C ARG A 73 37.07 56.54 -17.95
N GLU A 74 37.12 55.90 -19.11
CA GLU A 74 36.54 54.57 -19.32
C GLU A 74 37.20 53.53 -18.42
N LYS A 75 38.54 53.51 -18.35
CA LYS A 75 39.26 52.62 -17.41
C LYS A 75 38.90 52.87 -15.96
N ALA A 76 38.75 54.13 -15.55
CA ALA A 76 38.32 54.46 -14.19
C ALA A 76 36.90 53.92 -13.90
N GLN A 77 35.98 54.02 -14.86
CA GLN A 77 34.63 53.46 -14.75
C GLN A 77 34.65 51.93 -14.70
N GLU A 78 35.44 51.26 -15.55
CA GLU A 78 35.59 49.80 -15.52
C GLU A 78 36.12 49.31 -14.18
N VAL A 79 37.15 49.96 -13.62
CA VAL A 79 37.71 49.59 -12.32
C VAL A 79 36.65 49.72 -11.21
N LEU A 80 35.88 50.81 -11.20
CA LEU A 80 34.80 51.01 -10.24
C LEU A 80 33.68 49.96 -10.40
N ALA A 81 33.27 49.68 -11.64
CA ALA A 81 32.26 48.67 -11.94
C ALA A 81 32.72 47.27 -11.52
N LYS A 82 33.98 46.93 -11.79
CA LYS A 82 34.58 45.65 -11.41
C LYS A 82 34.67 45.51 -9.88
N ALA A 83 35.11 46.54 -9.18
CA ALA A 83 35.16 46.54 -7.71
C ALA A 83 33.75 46.34 -7.10
N ALA A 84 32.72 47.00 -7.66
CA ALA A 84 31.34 46.80 -7.25
C ALA A 84 30.84 45.38 -7.55
N GLN A 85 31.19 44.83 -8.71
CA GLN A 85 30.82 43.47 -9.11
C GLN A 85 31.46 42.41 -8.19
N GLU A 86 32.74 42.55 -7.86
CA GLU A 86 33.45 41.64 -6.94
C GLU A 86 32.82 41.69 -5.54
N SER A 87 32.48 42.88 -5.04
CA SER A 87 31.76 43.04 -3.76
C SER A 87 30.40 42.33 -3.78
N LEU A 88 29.62 42.49 -4.86
CA LEU A 88 28.34 41.81 -5.03
C LEU A 88 28.50 40.29 -5.12
N GLN A 89 29.49 39.79 -5.86
CA GLN A 89 29.78 38.36 -5.96
C GLN A 89 30.18 37.77 -4.61
N PHE A 90 31.02 38.47 -3.84
CA PHE A 90 31.40 38.07 -2.50
C PHE A 90 30.20 37.99 -1.56
N SER A 91 29.33 39.00 -1.58
CA SER A 91 28.10 39.02 -0.79
C SER A 91 27.18 37.85 -1.14
N LYS A 92 26.93 37.61 -2.44
CA LYS A 92 26.11 36.49 -2.91
C LYS A 92 26.69 35.12 -2.54
N ALA A 93 27.99 34.91 -2.77
CA ALA A 93 28.66 33.65 -2.44
C ALA A 93 28.62 33.37 -0.93
N THR A 94 28.79 34.41 -0.11
CA THR A 94 28.72 34.28 1.35
C THR A 94 27.30 33.96 1.82
N GLN A 95 26.29 34.61 1.24
CA GLN A 95 24.89 34.34 1.52
C GLN A 95 24.51 32.90 1.15
N GLU A 96 24.90 32.44 -0.05
CA GLU A 96 24.64 31.05 -0.48
C GLU A 96 25.36 30.04 0.41
N LYS A 97 26.61 30.29 0.79
CA LYS A 97 27.37 29.41 1.68
C LYS A 97 26.69 29.29 3.05
N LEU A 98 26.24 30.41 3.61
CA LEU A 98 25.48 30.40 4.86
C LEU A 98 24.17 29.62 4.69
N ARG A 99 23.42 29.87 3.61
CA ARG A 99 22.16 29.18 3.33
C ARG A 99 22.36 27.66 3.26
N ARG A 100 23.33 27.18 2.47
CA ARG A 100 23.68 25.76 2.36
C ARG A 100 24.08 25.17 3.71
N SER A 101 24.87 25.90 4.51
CA SER A 101 25.27 25.44 5.83
C SER A 101 24.07 25.30 6.79
N MET A 102 23.11 26.22 6.72
CA MET A 102 21.89 26.16 7.54
C MET A 102 20.95 25.05 7.09
N GLU A 103 20.79 24.86 5.78
CA GLU A 103 20.01 23.76 5.19
C GLU A 103 20.59 22.40 5.60
N ALA A 104 21.91 22.19 5.43
CA ALA A 104 22.57 20.95 5.84
C ALA A 104 22.45 20.69 7.36
N ASN A 105 22.57 21.73 8.19
CA ASN A 105 22.37 21.58 9.64
C ASN A 105 20.94 21.16 9.99
N LYS A 106 19.94 21.78 9.34
CA LYS A 106 18.53 21.44 9.50
C LYS A 106 18.25 20.00 9.08
N GLU A 107 18.72 19.59 7.90
CA GLU A 107 18.57 18.22 7.40
C GLU A 107 19.23 17.19 8.32
N ASN A 108 20.44 17.46 8.81
CA ASN A 108 21.12 16.59 9.77
C ASN A 108 20.34 16.45 11.08
N ARG A 109 19.81 17.56 11.60
CA ARG A 109 18.97 17.55 12.81
C ARG A 109 17.69 16.75 12.59
N GLU A 110 17.02 16.95 11.46
CA GLU A 110 15.82 16.20 11.10
C GLU A 110 16.10 14.71 10.91
N ALA A 111 17.22 14.35 10.28
CA ALA A 111 17.63 12.96 10.11
C ALA A 111 17.87 12.27 11.46
N GLN A 112 18.55 12.94 12.39
CA GLN A 112 18.75 12.41 13.75
C GLN A 112 17.43 12.20 14.49
N ILE A 113 16.51 13.16 14.40
CA ILE A 113 15.18 13.05 15.03
C ILE A 113 14.39 11.90 14.40
N LYS A 114 14.38 11.78 13.07
CA LYS A 114 13.69 10.69 12.37
C LYS A 114 14.26 9.32 12.75
N ALA A 115 15.58 9.17 12.78
CA ALA A 115 16.23 7.93 13.19
C ALA A 115 15.88 7.54 14.64
N LEU A 116 15.81 8.52 15.55
CA LEU A 116 15.37 8.27 16.93
C LEU A 116 13.90 7.85 16.99
N GLN A 117 13.01 8.51 16.23
CA GLN A 117 11.59 8.16 16.16
C GLN A 117 11.37 6.75 15.60
N GLU A 118 12.11 6.36 14.56
CA GLU A 118 12.05 5.00 14.01
C GLU A 118 12.48 3.96 15.04
N ARG A 119 13.63 4.16 15.71
CA ARG A 119 14.09 3.27 16.77
C ARG A 119 13.07 3.12 17.91
N LEU A 120 12.41 4.22 18.29
CA LEU A 120 11.35 4.19 19.31
C LEU A 120 10.10 3.46 18.83
N ARG A 121 9.71 3.62 17.56
CA ARG A 121 8.59 2.85 16.97
C ARG A 121 8.89 1.37 16.95
N GLU A 122 10.08 0.96 16.48
CA GLU A 122 10.52 -0.43 16.48
C GLU A 122 10.51 -1.03 17.89
N HIS A 123 11.04 -0.30 18.87
CA HIS A 123 11.00 -0.72 20.27
C HIS A 123 9.56 -0.92 20.76
N SER A 124 8.66 0.03 20.47
CA SER A 124 7.25 -0.08 20.85
C SER A 124 6.55 -1.27 20.20
N LEU A 125 6.84 -1.56 18.93
CA LEU A 125 6.32 -2.73 18.23
C LEU A 125 6.81 -4.03 18.88
N LYS A 126 8.10 -4.10 19.21
CA LYS A 126 8.70 -5.27 19.87
C LYS A 126 8.11 -5.52 21.25
N VAL A 127 7.87 -4.46 22.04
CA VAL A 127 7.17 -4.56 23.33
C VAL A 127 5.75 -5.10 23.11
N GLN A 128 5.01 -4.56 22.14
CA GLN A 128 3.64 -5.01 21.86
C GLN A 128 3.60 -6.48 21.43
N GLU A 129 4.54 -6.90 20.59
CA GLU A 129 4.67 -8.30 20.17
C GLU A 129 4.98 -9.23 21.35
N THR A 130 5.87 -8.80 22.24
CA THR A 130 6.21 -9.54 23.46
C THR A 130 4.99 -9.69 24.39
N CYS A 131 4.21 -8.62 24.58
CA CYS A 131 2.93 -8.68 25.32
C CYS A 131 1.95 -9.65 24.66
N LYS A 132 1.71 -9.53 23.35
CA LYS A 132 0.82 -10.44 22.61
C LYS A 132 1.26 -11.89 22.73
N GLN A 133 2.57 -12.16 22.68
CA GLN A 133 3.09 -13.51 22.85
C GLN A 133 2.85 -14.04 24.26
N SER A 134 3.06 -13.20 25.29
CA SER A 134 2.75 -13.56 26.67
C SER A 134 1.26 -13.89 26.85
N ASP A 135 0.37 -13.03 26.32
CA ASP A 135 -1.09 -13.22 26.42
C ASP A 135 -1.55 -14.51 25.71
N LYS A 136 -0.96 -14.82 24.54
CA LYS A 136 -1.22 -16.08 23.83
C LYS A 136 -0.80 -17.29 24.66
N MET A 137 0.41 -17.25 25.23
CA MET A 137 0.90 -18.34 26.08
C MET A 137 -0.03 -18.53 27.29
N GLU A 138 -0.46 -17.46 27.93
CA GLU A 138 -1.41 -17.52 29.04
C GLU A 138 -2.76 -18.13 28.62
N ALA A 139 -3.32 -17.69 27.49
CA ALA A 139 -4.55 -18.25 26.94
C ALA A 139 -4.43 -19.76 26.64
N GLU A 140 -3.32 -20.20 26.03
CA GLU A 140 -3.06 -21.63 25.78
C GLU A 140 -2.95 -22.44 27.08
N TYR A 141 -2.33 -21.88 28.12
CA TYR A 141 -2.29 -22.55 29.43
C TYR A 141 -3.66 -22.66 30.06
N GLN A 142 -4.47 -21.60 30.00
CA GLN A 142 -5.85 -21.61 30.49
C GLN A 142 -6.71 -22.64 29.73
N GLU A 143 -6.57 -22.71 28.40
CA GLU A 143 -7.27 -23.69 27.58
C GLU A 143 -6.87 -25.13 27.96
N LYS A 144 -5.58 -25.40 28.17
CA LYS A 144 -5.11 -26.72 28.64
C LYS A 144 -5.68 -27.08 30.00
N ILE A 145 -5.79 -26.12 30.93
CA ILE A 145 -6.39 -26.34 32.24
C ILE A 145 -7.89 -26.65 32.08
N ASN A 146 -8.62 -25.84 31.32
CA ASN A 146 -10.05 -26.03 31.07
C ASN A 146 -10.35 -27.36 30.37
N SER A 147 -9.52 -27.76 29.40
CA SER A 147 -9.62 -29.05 28.72
C SER A 147 -9.44 -30.22 29.70
N LYS A 148 -8.41 -30.16 30.56
CA LYS A 148 -8.19 -31.19 31.60
C LYS A 148 -9.35 -31.27 32.59
N ILE A 149 -9.89 -30.14 33.01
CA ILE A 149 -11.05 -30.08 33.91
C ILE A 149 -12.27 -30.72 33.22
N SER A 150 -12.53 -30.35 31.96
CA SER A 150 -13.65 -30.88 31.17
C SER A 150 -13.56 -32.38 30.98
N GLN A 151 -12.38 -32.90 30.60
CA GLN A 151 -12.14 -34.34 30.48
C GLN A 151 -12.38 -35.09 31.79
N LYS A 152 -11.94 -34.53 32.93
CA LYS A 152 -12.22 -35.13 34.23
C LYS A 152 -13.71 -35.20 34.52
N PHE A 153 -14.45 -34.11 34.27
CA PHE A 153 -15.90 -34.10 34.45
C PHE A 153 -16.63 -35.10 33.56
N GLU A 154 -16.21 -35.23 32.30
CA GLU A 154 -16.76 -36.20 31.36
C GLU A 154 -16.57 -37.64 31.86
N VAL A 155 -15.36 -37.99 32.32
CA VAL A 155 -15.09 -39.31 32.92
C VAL A 155 -15.91 -39.54 34.19
N TYR A 156 -16.13 -38.52 35.03
CA TYR A 156 -16.99 -38.66 36.21
C TYR A 156 -18.45 -38.91 35.83
N GLU A 157 -18.98 -38.21 34.83
CA GLU A 157 -20.34 -38.42 34.33
C GLU A 157 -20.50 -39.79 33.67
N GLU A 158 -19.55 -40.24 32.84
CA GLU A 158 -19.57 -41.58 32.26
C GLU A 158 -19.58 -42.67 33.33
N ASN A 159 -18.72 -42.54 34.36
CA ASN A 159 -18.68 -43.49 35.48
C ASN A 159 -19.99 -43.50 36.28
N ARG A 160 -20.60 -42.33 36.49
CA ARG A 160 -21.91 -42.22 37.15
C ARG A 160 -23.00 -42.86 36.29
N GLN A 161 -23.00 -42.58 34.98
CA GLN A 161 -23.99 -43.08 34.05
C GLN A 161 -23.90 -44.59 33.91
N THR A 162 -22.70 -45.16 33.77
CA THR A 162 -22.49 -46.61 33.71
C THR A 162 -22.95 -47.30 35.00
N LYS A 163 -22.66 -46.73 36.17
CA LYS A 163 -23.16 -47.25 37.44
C LYS A 163 -24.69 -47.26 37.50
N LEU A 164 -25.33 -46.15 37.13
CA LEU A 164 -26.80 -46.07 37.06
C LEU A 164 -27.39 -47.05 36.04
N GLN A 165 -26.77 -47.17 34.86
CA GLN A 165 -27.19 -48.10 33.82
C GLN A 165 -27.11 -49.56 34.28
N SER A 166 -26.05 -49.96 34.99
CA SER A 166 -25.94 -51.31 35.56
C SER A 166 -27.05 -51.62 36.56
N MET A 167 -27.42 -50.66 37.41
CA MET A 167 -28.53 -50.81 38.35
C MET A 167 -29.86 -50.93 37.60
N ARG A 168 -30.11 -50.06 36.61
CA ARG A 168 -31.31 -50.11 35.77
C ARG A 168 -31.41 -51.42 34.99
N LYS A 169 -30.28 -51.95 34.50
CA LYS A 169 -30.22 -53.25 33.82
C LYS A 169 -30.65 -54.37 34.76
N ARG A 170 -30.07 -54.46 35.97
CA ARG A 170 -30.46 -55.48 36.96
C ARG A 170 -31.94 -55.40 37.35
N LEU A 171 -32.49 -54.19 37.47
CA LEU A 171 -33.92 -54.01 37.74
C LEU A 171 -34.79 -54.49 36.57
N ARG A 172 -34.39 -54.21 35.32
CA ARG A 172 -35.09 -54.74 34.13
C ARG A 172 -35.00 -56.26 34.05
N ASP A 173 -33.81 -56.82 34.26
CA ASP A 173 -33.60 -58.26 34.22
C ASP A 173 -34.46 -58.96 35.29
N HIS A 174 -34.57 -58.37 36.50
CA HIS A 174 -35.45 -58.87 37.55
C HIS A 174 -36.93 -58.77 37.18
N ALA A 175 -37.37 -57.64 36.61
CA ALA A 175 -38.75 -57.48 36.15
C ALA A 175 -39.11 -58.50 35.06
N ASN A 176 -38.21 -58.73 34.10
CA ASN A 176 -38.37 -59.75 33.06
C ASN A 176 -38.49 -61.14 33.67
N HIS A 177 -37.63 -61.49 34.63
CA HIS A 177 -37.69 -62.78 35.30
C HIS A 177 -39.01 -62.99 36.06
N ILE A 178 -39.51 -61.98 36.76
CA ILE A 178 -40.83 -62.04 37.41
C ILE A 178 -41.91 -62.31 36.35
N GLN A 179 -41.87 -61.61 35.23
CA GLN A 179 -42.82 -61.81 34.13
C GLN A 179 -42.75 -63.24 33.59
N GLU A 180 -41.55 -63.79 33.37
CA GLU A 180 -41.35 -65.16 32.93
C GLU A 180 -41.95 -66.18 33.92
N VAL A 181 -41.74 -65.99 35.23
CA VAL A 181 -42.30 -66.87 36.28
C VAL A 181 -43.82 -66.77 36.33
N CYS A 182 -44.39 -65.56 36.24
CA CYS A 182 -45.84 -65.37 36.19
C CYS A 182 -46.45 -66.04 34.95
N GLN A 183 -45.86 -65.86 33.78
CA GLN A 183 -46.30 -66.49 32.53
C GLN A 183 -46.18 -68.01 32.60
N ALA A 184 -45.09 -68.55 33.16
CA ALA A 184 -44.92 -69.98 33.34
C ALA A 184 -46.02 -70.56 34.26
N SER A 185 -46.33 -69.87 35.37
CA SER A 185 -47.43 -70.26 36.27
C SER A 185 -48.79 -70.21 35.57
N GLU A 186 -49.09 -69.14 34.83
CA GLU A 186 -50.34 -69.01 34.08
C GLU A 186 -50.49 -70.11 33.03
N ASN A 187 -49.43 -70.41 32.28
CA ASN A 187 -49.42 -71.48 31.29
C ASN A 187 -49.62 -72.85 31.94
N MET A 188 -49.00 -73.11 33.09
CA MET A 188 -49.24 -74.34 33.84
C MET A 188 -50.69 -74.47 34.31
N GLY A 189 -51.31 -73.36 34.73
CA GLY A 189 -52.74 -73.29 35.04
C GLY A 189 -53.60 -73.69 33.84
N LYS A 190 -53.38 -73.06 32.68
CA LYS A 190 -54.09 -73.36 31.42
C LYS A 190 -53.94 -74.83 31.02
N VAL A 191 -52.72 -75.39 31.08
CA VAL A 191 -52.48 -76.81 30.76
C VAL A 191 -53.23 -77.75 31.71
N CYS A 192 -53.33 -77.41 33.00
CA CYS A 192 -54.10 -78.20 33.97
C CYS A 192 -55.61 -78.12 33.70
N GLU A 193 -56.13 -76.93 33.39
CA GLU A 193 -57.52 -76.72 33.01
C GLU A 193 -57.87 -77.50 31.73
N GLU A 194 -57.05 -77.40 30.68
CA GLU A 194 -57.20 -78.16 29.44
C GLU A 194 -57.21 -79.68 29.69
N LYS A 195 -56.31 -80.19 30.54
CA LYS A 195 -56.28 -81.61 30.93
C LYS A 195 -57.54 -82.03 31.67
N LEU A 196 -58.09 -81.18 32.54
CA LEU A 196 -59.33 -81.45 33.27
C LEU A 196 -60.53 -81.49 32.31
N VAL A 197 -60.65 -80.48 31.44
CA VAL A 197 -61.69 -80.40 30.42
C VAL A 197 -61.64 -81.63 29.50
N SER A 198 -60.46 -81.97 28.97
CA SER A 198 -60.27 -83.16 28.12
C SER A 198 -60.71 -84.45 28.81
N LYS A 199 -60.41 -84.62 30.11
CA LYS A 199 -60.90 -85.77 30.90
C LYS A 199 -62.42 -85.78 31.02
N MET A 200 -63.05 -84.64 31.28
CA MET A 200 -64.52 -84.53 31.37
C MET A 200 -65.19 -84.83 30.02
N GLU A 201 -64.65 -84.31 28.93
CA GLU A 201 -65.14 -84.57 27.57
C GLU A 201 -65.03 -86.05 27.21
N ASN A 202 -63.91 -86.71 27.55
CA ASN A 202 -63.75 -88.14 27.32
C ASN A 202 -64.73 -88.96 28.15
N ALA A 203 -64.96 -88.58 29.42
CA ALA A 203 -65.94 -89.25 30.28
C ALA A 203 -67.38 -89.09 29.74
N LEU A 204 -67.73 -87.90 29.25
CA LEU A 204 -69.03 -87.64 28.61
C LEU A 204 -69.18 -88.45 27.32
N ARG A 205 -68.17 -88.47 26.45
CA ARG A 205 -68.16 -89.30 25.23
C ARG A 205 -68.36 -90.78 25.54
N ASN A 206 -67.63 -91.33 26.49
CA ASN A 206 -67.77 -92.73 26.90
C ASN A 206 -69.19 -93.02 27.43
N ARG A 207 -69.80 -92.09 28.17
CA ARG A 207 -71.17 -92.24 28.69
C ARG A 207 -72.19 -92.16 27.56
N GLU A 208 -72.02 -91.26 26.60
CA GLU A 208 -72.87 -91.16 25.41
C GLU A 208 -72.79 -92.43 24.57
N GLU A 209 -71.60 -92.99 24.38
CA GLU A 209 -71.40 -94.28 23.69
C GLU A 209 -72.14 -95.42 24.40
N GLN A 210 -72.05 -95.49 25.74
CA GLN A 210 -72.80 -96.48 26.51
C GLN A 210 -74.32 -96.31 26.38
N LEU A 211 -74.82 -95.07 26.42
CA LEU A 211 -76.25 -94.78 26.25
C LEU A 211 -76.71 -95.13 24.83
N LYS A 212 -75.94 -94.78 23.79
CA LYS A 212 -76.22 -95.19 22.40
C LYS A 212 -76.24 -96.71 22.26
N ALA A 213 -75.26 -97.42 22.82
CA ALA A 213 -75.24 -98.88 22.79
C ALA A 213 -76.42 -99.53 23.53
N LEU A 214 -76.96 -98.88 24.57
CA LEU A 214 -78.19 -99.30 25.23
C LEU A 214 -79.43 -99.03 24.37
N GLN A 215 -79.53 -97.84 23.77
CA GLN A 215 -80.60 -97.49 22.84
C GLN A 215 -80.63 -98.41 21.61
N GLU A 216 -79.47 -98.72 21.04
CA GLU A 216 -79.35 -99.66 19.92
C GLU A 216 -79.82 -101.07 20.30
N ARG A 217 -79.47 -101.56 21.51
CA ARG A 217 -79.98 -102.84 22.02
C ARG A 217 -81.49 -102.82 22.21
N LEU A 218 -82.06 -101.73 22.71
CA LEU A 218 -83.51 -101.58 22.84
C LEU A 218 -84.20 -101.57 21.46
N LEU A 219 -83.69 -100.81 20.50
CA LEU A 219 -84.19 -100.80 19.12
C LEU A 219 -84.07 -102.17 18.46
N GLU A 220 -82.99 -102.91 18.73
CA GLU A 220 -82.84 -104.28 18.21
C GLU A 220 -83.85 -105.23 18.84
N HIS A 221 -84.15 -105.08 20.14
CA HIS A 221 -85.24 -105.80 20.79
C HIS A 221 -86.59 -105.46 20.18
N GLU A 222 -86.89 -104.18 19.92
CA GLU A 222 -88.11 -103.75 19.23
C GLU A 222 -88.20 -104.33 17.82
N ARG A 223 -87.14 -104.24 17.01
CA ARG A 223 -87.07 -104.87 15.68
C ARG A 223 -87.32 -106.37 15.74
N ARG A 224 -86.75 -107.08 16.73
CA ARG A 224 -87.03 -108.53 16.91
C ARG A 224 -88.48 -108.79 17.29
N ILE A 225 -89.09 -107.95 18.12
CA ILE A 225 -90.52 -108.05 18.46
C ILE A 225 -91.37 -107.86 17.19
N GLU A 226 -91.09 -106.83 16.40
CA GLU A 226 -91.76 -106.58 15.12
C GLU A 226 -91.58 -107.73 14.13
N GLU A 227 -90.36 -108.28 13.99
CA GLU A 227 -90.10 -109.45 13.14
C GLU A 227 -90.91 -110.68 13.60
N VAL A 228 -91.00 -110.93 14.90
CA VAL A 228 -91.81 -112.01 15.46
C VAL A 228 -93.30 -111.76 15.21
N GLN A 229 -93.78 -110.53 15.37
CA GLN A 229 -95.16 -110.15 15.04
C GLN A 229 -95.45 -110.28 13.55
N LYS A 230 -94.53 -109.88 12.68
CA LYS A 230 -94.64 -110.01 11.22
C LYS A 230 -94.62 -111.48 10.78
N LYS A 231 -93.76 -112.30 11.37
CA LYS A 231 -93.77 -113.77 11.20
C LYS A 231 -95.08 -114.39 11.70
N LYS A 232 -95.69 -113.83 12.75
CA LYS A 232 -97.00 -114.28 13.25
C LYS A 232 -98.14 -113.85 12.31
N GLY A 233 -98.11 -112.63 11.79
CA GLY A 233 -99.07 -112.10 10.81
C GLY A 233 -98.98 -112.84 9.48
N MET A 234 -97.77 -113.09 8.97
CA MET A 234 -97.56 -113.92 7.77
C MET A 234 -98.05 -115.36 7.97
N LYS A 235 -97.90 -115.95 9.16
CA LYS A 235 -98.51 -117.27 9.47
C LYS A 235 -100.03 -117.23 9.55
N GLN A 236 -100.65 -116.07 9.79
CA GLN A 236 -102.09 -115.89 9.76
C GLN A 236 -102.58 -115.62 8.33
N GLU A 237 -101.85 -114.83 7.53
CA GLU A 237 -102.14 -114.60 6.10
C GLU A 237 -101.85 -115.84 5.23
N GLU A 238 -100.82 -116.65 5.54
CA GLU A 238 -100.60 -117.96 4.91
C GLU A 238 -101.69 -118.98 5.29
N ASN A 239 -102.31 -118.83 6.48
CA ASN A 239 -103.48 -119.63 6.86
C ASN A 239 -104.80 -119.10 6.25
N GLU A 240 -104.86 -117.84 5.82
CA GLU A 240 -106.06 -117.24 5.18
C GLU A 240 -106.00 -117.27 3.64
N MET A 241 -104.82 -117.43 3.03
CA MET A 241 -104.64 -117.68 1.58
C MET A 241 -104.30 -119.15 1.24
N GLY A 242 -104.24 -120.03 2.23
CA GLY A 242 -103.86 -121.44 2.10
C GLY A 242 -105.01 -122.46 2.12
N ASP A 243 -106.27 -122.03 2.24
CA ASP A 243 -107.45 -122.87 1.97
C ASP A 243 -108.62 -121.99 1.50
N ALA A 244 -108.41 -121.44 0.30
CA ALA A 244 -109.43 -121.13 -0.71
C ALA A 244 -109.11 -121.95 -1.96
#